data_AF-A0A965URM3-F1
#
_entry.id   AF-A0A965URM3-F1
#
_cell.length_a   1.000
_cell.length_b   1.000
_cell.length_c   1.000
_cell.angle_alpha   90.00
_cell.angle_beta   90.00
_cell.angle_gamma   90.00
#
_symmetry.space_group_name_H-M   'P 1'
#
loop_
_entity.id
_entity.type
_entity.pdbx_description
1 polymer ?
#
loop_
_entity_poly.entity_id
_entity_poly.type
_entity_poly.pdbx_seq_one_letter_code
_entity_poly.pdbx_strand_id
1 'polypeptide(L)'
;MAGTTIVGAGNYSLEIDTGFLQDAFLLDDATAGVLNNTTYVLNGTTNYATVTTGVNNIVVKRGRRDQGDQFSAGTMVFNMLDTSGLFNPFDTNSPYYDPTTAQPGLAPMRHVRFARYDNTNTKQYLFNGYIVNYDYNFALGGIDTVTVYCADDFYLLSQTYLNEYNVSEELSSVRLSAVLNLPEVAFPVAQRNISTGTQTLGGSAAFTVAAGTNVLQYCTQINSAEQGRLFMSRDGDLTFQPRVGNTLSGSVADFHDDGTNIPYDEIGIS
;
A
#
# COMPACT_ATOMS: atom_id res chain seq x y z
N MET A 1 22.82 -15.21 7.96
CA MET A 1 21.77 -14.26 8.38
C MET A 1 21.14 -13.71 7.11
N ALA A 2 19.82 -13.61 7.03
CA ALA A 2 19.20 -13.04 5.84
C ALA A 2 19.36 -11.51 5.85
N GLY A 3 19.57 -10.91 4.67
CA GLY A 3 19.83 -9.47 4.52
C GLY A 3 21.31 -9.05 4.67
N THR A 4 21.57 -7.77 4.42
CA THR A 4 22.88 -7.12 4.54
C THR A 4 23.03 -6.49 5.92
N THR A 5 24.14 -6.80 6.60
CA THR A 5 24.44 -6.24 7.93
C THR A 5 24.91 -4.79 7.82
N ILE A 6 24.19 -3.90 8.49
CA ILE A 6 24.60 -2.50 8.68
C ILE A 6 25.15 -2.35 10.09
N VAL A 7 26.40 -1.90 10.18
CA VAL A 7 27.12 -1.78 11.45
C VAL A 7 26.33 -0.88 12.41
N GLY A 8 25.95 -1.43 13.57
CA GLY A 8 25.21 -0.72 14.61
C GLY A 8 23.71 -0.53 14.36
N ALA A 9 23.16 -0.96 13.22
CA ALA A 9 21.73 -0.78 12.90
C ALA A 9 20.97 -2.11 12.67
N GLY A 10 21.68 -3.23 12.55
CA GLY A 10 21.08 -4.55 12.31
C GLY A 10 21.10 -4.96 10.84
N ASN A 11 20.29 -5.95 10.46
CA ASN A 11 20.26 -6.44 9.08
C ASN A 11 19.07 -5.87 8.33
N TYR A 12 19.31 -5.49 7.08
CA TYR A 12 18.31 -4.90 6.19
C TYR A 12 18.29 -5.62 4.84
N SER A 13 17.14 -5.56 4.17
CA SER A 13 17.01 -6.00 2.78
C SER A 13 16.21 -4.96 2.01
N LEU A 14 16.78 -4.47 0.92
CA LEU A 14 16.08 -3.73 -0.12
C LEU A 14 16.00 -4.60 -1.36
N GLU A 15 14.77 -4.83 -1.81
CA GLU A 15 14.47 -5.74 -2.89
C GLU A 15 13.56 -5.05 -3.91
N ILE A 16 13.90 -5.19 -5.19
CA ILE A 16 13.13 -4.66 -6.32
C ILE A 16 12.63 -5.86 -7.14
N ASP A 17 11.36 -5.83 -7.49
CA ASP A 17 10.77 -6.78 -8.43
C ASP A 17 11.45 -6.60 -9.79
N THR A 18 11.95 -7.71 -10.33
CA THR A 18 12.67 -7.73 -11.60
C THR A 18 11.75 -7.98 -12.79
N GLY A 19 10.45 -8.21 -12.56
CA GLY A 19 9.46 -8.43 -13.60
C GLY A 19 9.33 -9.86 -14.10
N PHE A 20 10.16 -10.76 -13.59
CA PHE A 20 10.12 -12.17 -13.94
C PHE A 20 9.34 -12.98 -12.92
N LEU A 21 8.77 -14.08 -13.40
CA LEU A 21 8.33 -15.15 -12.54
C LEU A 21 9.45 -16.18 -12.42
N GLN A 22 9.88 -16.48 -11.21
CA GLN A 22 11.00 -17.40 -10.94
C GLN A 22 10.62 -18.85 -11.21
N ASP A 23 9.40 -19.24 -10.83
CA ASP A 23 8.95 -20.63 -10.81
C ASP A 23 7.64 -20.83 -11.59
N ALA A 24 7.47 -20.11 -12.71
CA ALA A 24 6.26 -20.22 -13.52
C ALA A 24 6.26 -21.48 -14.41
N PHE A 25 5.06 -21.99 -14.68
CA PHE A 25 4.85 -23.00 -15.70
C PHE A 25 5.25 -22.47 -17.08
N LEU A 26 6.09 -23.21 -17.80
CA LEU A 26 6.49 -22.87 -19.16
C LEU A 26 5.92 -23.90 -20.13
N LEU A 27 5.08 -23.45 -21.05
CA LEU A 27 4.52 -24.32 -22.08
C LEU A 27 5.65 -24.94 -22.91
N ASP A 28 5.54 -26.23 -23.20
CA ASP A 28 6.49 -27.03 -23.97
C ASP A 28 7.89 -27.22 -23.32
N ASP A 29 8.06 -26.90 -22.03
CA ASP A 29 9.28 -27.22 -21.28
C ASP A 29 9.18 -28.60 -20.59
N ALA A 30 10.22 -29.42 -20.72
CA ALA A 30 10.24 -30.78 -20.18
C ALA A 30 10.25 -30.85 -18.64
N THR A 31 10.61 -29.75 -17.96
CA THR A 31 10.70 -29.65 -16.49
C THR A 31 9.64 -28.71 -15.91
N ALA A 32 9.52 -27.51 -16.47
CA ALA A 32 8.60 -26.46 -16.05
C ALA A 32 7.21 -26.55 -16.72
N GLY A 33 7.05 -27.36 -17.77
CA GLY A 33 5.78 -27.59 -18.48
C GLY A 33 4.98 -28.79 -17.99
N VAL A 34 5.30 -29.33 -16.81
CA VAL A 34 4.61 -30.48 -16.22
C VAL A 34 3.46 -30.00 -15.33
N LEU A 35 2.23 -30.44 -15.63
CA LEU A 35 1.06 -30.15 -14.80
C LEU A 35 1.20 -30.80 -13.41
N ASN A 36 0.69 -30.11 -12.37
CA ASN A 36 0.81 -30.49 -10.95
C ASN A 36 2.25 -30.55 -10.41
N ASN A 37 3.18 -29.80 -11.02
CA ASN A 37 4.52 -29.63 -10.48
C ASN A 37 4.47 -28.78 -9.18
N THR A 38 5.18 -29.20 -8.15
CA THR A 38 5.26 -28.51 -6.85
C THR A 38 6.31 -27.40 -6.82
N THR A 39 7.24 -27.42 -7.78
CA THR A 39 8.29 -26.40 -7.95
C THR A 39 7.82 -25.35 -8.94
N TYR A 40 7.39 -25.75 -10.14
CA TYR A 40 6.90 -24.83 -11.17
C TYR A 40 5.36 -24.76 -11.16
N VAL A 41 4.82 -23.70 -10.56
CA VAL A 41 3.37 -23.51 -10.40
C VAL A 41 2.82 -22.60 -11.50
N LEU A 42 1.52 -22.69 -11.77
CA LEU A 42 0.89 -22.03 -12.92
C LEU A 42 1.15 -20.52 -13.02
N ASN A 43 1.27 -19.81 -11.88
CA ASN A 43 1.50 -18.37 -11.83
C ASN A 43 2.88 -17.98 -11.25
N GLY A 44 3.75 -18.97 -11.01
CA GLY A 44 5.07 -18.79 -10.40
C GLY A 44 5.11 -17.94 -9.13
N THR A 45 6.30 -17.45 -8.81
CA THR A 45 6.54 -16.46 -7.76
C THR A 45 7.30 -15.28 -8.37
N THR A 46 7.02 -14.06 -7.91
CA THR A 46 7.72 -12.86 -8.39
C THR A 46 9.19 -12.89 -7.99
N ASN A 47 10.09 -12.71 -8.95
CA ASN A 47 11.53 -12.67 -8.70
C ASN A 47 11.95 -11.28 -8.19
N TYR A 48 12.69 -11.26 -7.07
CA TYR A 48 13.17 -10.02 -6.46
C TYR A 48 14.69 -9.94 -6.51
N ALA A 49 15.21 -8.85 -7.08
CA ALA A 49 16.61 -8.48 -6.99
C ALA A 49 16.91 -7.84 -5.64
N THR A 50 17.90 -8.37 -4.92
CA THR A 50 18.43 -7.69 -3.74
C THR A 50 19.43 -6.62 -4.17
N VAL A 51 19.15 -5.36 -3.86
CA VAL A 51 20.01 -4.22 -4.24
C VAL A 51 20.75 -3.60 -3.06
N THR A 52 20.55 -4.12 -1.85
CA THR A 52 21.07 -3.57 -0.58
C THR A 52 22.57 -3.29 -0.56
N THR A 53 23.38 -4.02 -1.33
CA THR A 53 24.84 -3.85 -1.36
C THR A 53 25.30 -2.60 -2.11
N GLY A 54 24.51 -2.10 -3.06
CA GLY A 54 24.83 -0.89 -3.83
C GLY A 54 24.27 0.40 -3.22
N VAL A 55 23.53 0.31 -2.12
CA VAL A 55 22.80 1.45 -1.54
C VAL A 55 23.70 2.26 -0.60
N ASN A 56 23.76 3.56 -0.85
CA ASN A 56 24.45 4.52 0.01
C ASN A 56 23.51 5.17 1.04
N ASN A 57 22.26 5.45 0.67
CA ASN A 57 21.29 6.09 1.56
C ASN A 57 19.86 5.66 1.24
N ILE A 58 19.02 5.53 2.28
CA ILE A 58 17.58 5.26 2.18
C ILE A 58 16.85 6.22 3.12
N VAL A 59 15.84 6.92 2.60
CA VAL A 59 14.94 7.76 3.38
C VAL A 59 13.52 7.28 3.16
N VAL A 60 12.83 6.90 4.24
CA VAL A 60 11.42 6.49 4.22
C VAL A 60 10.61 7.48 5.03
N LYS A 61 9.47 7.93 4.47
CA LYS A 61 8.49 8.77 5.15
C LYS A 61 7.11 8.14 5.03
N ARG A 62 6.51 7.78 6.16
CA ARG A 62 5.18 7.17 6.26
C ARG A 62 4.43 7.71 7.47
N GLY A 63 3.11 7.62 7.45
CA GLY A 63 2.26 8.06 8.55
C GLY A 63 1.87 9.53 8.47
N ARG A 64 1.32 10.06 9.57
CA ARG A 64 0.91 11.48 9.68
C ARG A 64 2.11 12.37 9.96
N ARG A 65 2.07 13.60 9.44
CA ARG A 65 3.05 14.64 9.78
C ARG A 65 2.69 15.36 11.08
N ASP A 66 1.39 15.51 11.34
CA ASP A 66 0.84 16.14 12.54
C ASP A 66 -0.45 15.43 13.00
N GLN A 67 -0.90 15.67 14.22
CA GLN A 67 -2.04 14.98 14.84
C GLN A 67 -3.35 15.19 14.09
N GLY A 68 -3.56 16.41 13.55
CA GLY A 68 -4.75 16.78 12.79
C GLY A 68 -4.70 16.42 11.31
N ASP A 69 -3.56 15.96 10.81
CA ASP A 69 -3.36 15.75 9.37
C ASP A 69 -3.93 14.40 8.91
N GLN A 70 -4.43 14.36 7.67
CA GLN A 70 -4.81 13.10 7.05
C GLN A 70 -3.56 12.34 6.61
N PHE A 71 -3.66 11.02 6.51
CA PHE A 71 -2.53 10.24 6.03
C PHE A 71 -2.30 10.51 4.54
N SER A 72 -1.08 10.93 4.21
CA SER A 72 -0.61 11.06 2.83
C SER A 72 0.02 9.74 2.36
N ALA A 73 0.20 9.61 1.05
CA ALA A 73 0.99 8.52 0.47
C ALA A 73 2.39 8.47 1.11
N GLY A 74 2.78 7.26 1.53
CA GLY A 74 4.12 6.95 1.96
C GLY A 74 5.10 7.08 0.80
N THR A 75 6.27 7.62 1.08
CA THR A 75 7.34 7.77 0.08
C THR A 75 8.63 7.18 0.58
N MET A 76 9.41 6.62 -0.34
CA MET A 76 10.77 6.17 -0.08
C MET A 76 11.66 6.69 -1.20
N VAL A 77 12.84 7.18 -0.84
CA VAL A 77 13.89 7.53 -1.79
C VAL A 77 15.16 6.83 -1.37
N PHE A 78 15.84 6.18 -2.30
CA PHE A 78 17.15 5.61 -2.04
C PHE A 78 18.13 5.93 -3.16
N ASN A 79 19.38 6.11 -2.76
CA ASN A 79 20.49 6.44 -3.63
C ASN A 79 21.46 5.27 -3.66
N MET A 80 21.80 4.81 -4.85
CA MET A 80 22.77 3.75 -5.08
C MET A 80 24.01 4.30 -5.79
N LEU A 81 25.14 3.69 -5.48
CA LEU A 81 26.41 3.92 -6.16
C LEU A 81 26.67 2.70 -7.05
N ASP A 82 26.73 2.93 -8.35
CA ASP A 82 27.01 1.87 -9.31
C ASP A 82 28.48 1.92 -9.74
N THR A 83 29.29 1.02 -9.17
CA THR A 83 30.71 0.89 -9.50
C THR A 83 30.98 -0.11 -10.62
N SER A 84 29.98 -0.92 -11.01
CA SER A 84 30.13 -2.04 -11.95
C SER A 84 29.23 -1.94 -13.18
N GLY A 85 28.32 -0.96 -13.24
CA GLY A 85 27.31 -0.82 -14.28
C GLY A 85 26.10 -1.75 -14.12
N LEU A 86 25.98 -2.41 -12.97
CA LEU A 86 25.01 -3.49 -12.76
C LEU A 86 23.58 -2.97 -12.53
N PHE A 87 23.46 -1.72 -12.05
CA PHE A 87 22.20 -1.05 -11.81
C PHE A 87 21.77 -0.17 -12.99
N ASN A 88 22.50 -0.23 -14.11
CA ASN A 88 22.09 0.40 -15.36
C ASN A 88 20.92 -0.37 -16.00
N PRO A 89 19.74 0.25 -16.16
CA PRO A 89 18.59 -0.43 -16.74
C PRO A 89 18.79 -0.76 -18.22
N PHE A 90 19.68 -0.05 -18.92
CA PHE A 90 19.94 -0.27 -20.34
C PHE A 90 21.00 -1.33 -20.62
N ASP A 91 21.65 -1.87 -19.58
CA ASP A 91 22.63 -2.95 -19.77
C ASP A 91 21.91 -4.29 -19.97
N THR A 92 21.95 -4.79 -21.19
CA THR A 92 21.36 -6.09 -21.57
C THR A 92 22.09 -7.29 -20.95
N ASN A 93 23.30 -7.09 -20.42
CA ASN A 93 24.06 -8.13 -19.72
C ASN A 93 23.79 -8.12 -18.20
N SER A 94 23.03 -7.15 -17.70
CA SER A 94 22.69 -7.08 -16.28
C SER A 94 21.89 -8.34 -15.89
N PRO A 95 22.16 -8.95 -14.72
CA PRO A 95 21.34 -10.05 -14.19
C PRO A 95 19.87 -9.68 -13.98
N TYR A 96 19.55 -8.39 -14.02
CA TYR A 96 18.20 -7.86 -13.85
C TYR A 96 17.53 -7.52 -15.18
N TYR A 97 18.18 -7.74 -16.33
CA TYR A 97 17.58 -7.53 -17.64
C TYR A 97 16.85 -8.80 -18.10
N ASP A 98 15.64 -8.65 -18.64
CA ASP A 98 14.87 -9.76 -19.20
C ASP A 98 15.19 -9.99 -20.67
N PRO A 99 15.98 -11.02 -21.02
CA PRO A 99 16.29 -11.31 -22.42
C PRO A 99 15.07 -11.83 -23.20
N THR A 100 14.05 -12.36 -22.52
CA THR A 100 12.88 -12.98 -23.18
C THR A 100 11.86 -11.94 -23.61
N THR A 101 11.64 -10.91 -22.79
CA THR A 101 10.71 -9.79 -23.09
C THR A 101 11.44 -8.53 -23.57
N ALA A 102 12.78 -8.55 -23.57
CA ALA A 102 13.65 -7.42 -23.89
C ALA A 102 13.41 -6.19 -23.00
N GLN A 103 12.98 -6.40 -21.75
CA GLN A 103 12.65 -5.34 -20.80
C GLN A 103 13.67 -5.21 -19.67
N PRO A 104 13.96 -3.98 -19.21
CA PRO A 104 14.70 -3.79 -17.96
C PRO A 104 13.88 -4.28 -16.77
N GLY A 105 14.50 -5.08 -15.90
CA GLY A 105 13.88 -5.47 -14.64
C GLY A 105 13.96 -4.38 -13.58
N LEU A 106 14.94 -3.47 -13.65
CA LEU A 106 15.01 -2.27 -12.82
C LEU A 106 14.39 -1.08 -13.57
N ALA A 107 13.09 -0.86 -13.39
CA ALA A 107 12.35 0.15 -14.13
C ALA A 107 11.28 0.82 -13.25
N PRO A 108 10.71 1.96 -13.68
CA PRO A 108 9.48 2.48 -13.10
C PRO A 108 8.36 1.45 -13.11
N MET A 109 7.39 1.59 -12.20
CA MET A 109 6.27 0.67 -11.97
C MET A 109 6.66 -0.74 -11.48
N ARG A 110 7.94 -0.99 -11.17
CA ARG A 110 8.34 -2.20 -10.46
C ARG A 110 8.03 -2.08 -8.97
N HIS A 111 7.62 -3.19 -8.39
CA HIS A 111 7.34 -3.27 -6.97
C HIS A 111 8.65 -3.24 -6.17
N VAL A 112 8.67 -2.57 -5.02
CA VAL A 112 9.84 -2.43 -4.17
C VAL A 112 9.46 -2.67 -2.72
N ARG A 113 10.29 -3.44 -2.03
CA ARG A 113 10.10 -3.76 -0.61
C ARG A 113 11.38 -3.52 0.17
N PHE A 114 11.24 -2.75 1.25
CA PHE A 114 12.31 -2.49 2.19
C PHE A 114 11.95 -3.10 3.53
N ALA A 115 12.85 -3.92 4.08
CA ALA A 115 12.64 -4.61 5.33
C ALA A 115 13.88 -4.58 6.22
N ARG A 116 13.64 -4.79 7.51
CA ARG A 116 14.67 -5.09 8.51
C ARG A 116 14.42 -6.46 9.12
N TYR A 117 15.46 -7.08 9.65
CA TYR A 117 15.34 -8.31 10.42
C TYR A 117 15.44 -7.98 11.90
N ASP A 118 14.55 -8.56 12.70
CA ASP A 118 14.64 -8.44 14.17
C ASP A 118 15.73 -9.36 14.76
N ASN A 119 15.88 -9.31 16.08
CA ASN A 119 16.87 -10.12 16.81
C ASN A 119 16.64 -11.64 16.67
N THR A 120 15.42 -12.06 16.32
CA THR A 120 15.06 -13.46 16.03
C THR A 120 15.18 -13.80 14.54
N ASN A 121 15.73 -12.89 13.73
CA ASN A 121 15.89 -13.03 12.29
C ASN A 121 14.54 -13.13 11.53
N THR A 122 13.46 -12.57 12.09
CA THR A 122 12.16 -12.44 11.43
C THR A 122 12.12 -11.16 10.59
N LYS A 123 11.68 -11.27 9.34
CA LYS A 123 11.58 -10.14 8.40
C LYS A 123 10.42 -9.22 8.79
N GLN A 124 10.68 -7.93 8.85
CA GLN A 124 9.72 -6.88 9.18
C GLN A 124 9.77 -5.79 8.11
N TYR A 125 8.67 -5.60 7.37
CA TYR A 125 8.61 -4.57 6.35
C TYR A 125 8.61 -3.16 6.97
N LEU A 126 9.36 -2.28 6.33
CA LEU A 126 9.45 -0.85 6.65
C LEU A 126 8.81 0.00 5.55
N PHE A 127 8.82 -0.48 4.32
CA PHE A 127 8.15 0.14 3.19
C PHE A 127 7.79 -0.93 2.15
N ASN A 128 6.61 -0.78 1.55
CA ASN A 128 6.15 -1.59 0.45
C ASN A 128 5.41 -0.69 -0.54
N GLY A 129 5.69 -0.81 -1.84
CA GLY A 129 5.11 0.06 -2.85
C GLY A 129 5.76 -0.09 -4.22
N TYR A 130 5.69 0.96 -5.02
CA TYR A 130 6.15 0.97 -6.41
C TYR A 130 7.21 2.04 -6.67
N ILE A 131 8.09 1.76 -7.61
CA ILE A 131 9.03 2.74 -8.16
C ILE A 131 8.25 3.71 -9.05
N VAL A 132 8.21 4.99 -8.67
CA VAL A 132 7.61 6.06 -9.46
C VAL A 132 8.59 6.56 -10.52
N ASN A 133 9.85 6.72 -10.13
CA ASN A 133 10.90 7.18 -11.03
C ASN A 133 12.24 6.51 -10.72
N TYR A 134 13.01 6.24 -11.76
CA TYR A 134 14.33 5.61 -11.69
C TYR A 134 15.33 6.46 -12.48
N ASP A 135 16.07 7.31 -11.77
CA ASP A 135 17.01 8.24 -12.38
C ASP A 135 18.43 7.66 -12.33
N TYR A 136 18.94 7.28 -13.49
CA TYR A 136 20.34 6.89 -13.67
C TYR A 136 21.17 8.08 -14.16
N ASN A 137 22.18 8.48 -13.38
CA ASN A 137 23.08 9.57 -13.74
C ASN A 137 24.49 9.03 -13.99
N PHE A 138 24.94 9.17 -15.25
CA PHE A 138 26.28 8.78 -15.67
C PHE A 138 27.28 9.90 -15.38
N ALA A 139 28.36 9.58 -14.67
CA ALA A 139 29.41 10.54 -14.34
C ALA A 139 30.67 10.25 -15.16
N LEU A 140 30.98 11.10 -16.15
CA LEU A 140 32.21 10.97 -16.93
C LEU A 140 33.44 11.21 -16.04
N GLY A 141 34.12 10.11 -15.65
CA GLY A 141 35.27 10.13 -14.75
C GLY A 141 34.93 10.06 -13.25
N GLY A 142 33.67 9.76 -12.91
CA GLY A 142 33.19 9.56 -11.53
C GLY A 142 32.53 8.19 -11.33
N ILE A 143 31.88 8.01 -10.16
CA ILE A 143 31.03 6.85 -9.89
C ILE A 143 29.62 7.18 -10.38
N ASP A 144 29.01 6.26 -11.11
CA ASP A 144 27.63 6.41 -11.56
C ASP A 144 26.68 6.32 -10.37
N THR A 145 25.65 7.15 -10.39
CA THR A 145 24.70 7.26 -9.28
C THR A 145 23.29 6.99 -9.75
N VAL A 146 22.54 6.23 -8.97
CA VAL A 146 21.12 5.97 -9.23
C VAL A 146 20.29 6.52 -8.10
N THR A 147 19.29 7.35 -8.43
CA THR A 147 18.30 7.83 -7.47
C THR A 147 16.95 7.23 -7.82
N VAL A 148 16.35 6.52 -6.87
CA VAL A 148 15.06 5.85 -7.09
C VAL A 148 14.03 6.47 -6.17
N TYR A 149 12.92 6.91 -6.77
CA TYR A 149 11.77 7.47 -6.06
C TYR A 149 10.66 6.45 -6.04
N CYS A 150 10.14 6.20 -4.85
CA CYS A 150 9.11 5.20 -4.62
C CYS A 150 7.93 5.83 -3.87
N ALA A 151 6.73 5.34 -4.18
CA ALA A 151 5.51 5.68 -3.48
C ALA A 151 4.75 4.41 -3.16
N ASP A 152 3.96 4.44 -2.09
CA ASP A 152 3.05 3.35 -1.77
C ASP A 152 1.83 3.32 -2.71
N ASP A 153 0.97 2.34 -2.53
CA ASP A 153 -0.14 2.05 -3.43
C ASP A 153 -1.23 3.14 -3.46
N PHE A 154 -1.19 4.12 -2.56
CA PHE A 154 -2.00 5.34 -2.73
C PHE A 154 -1.64 6.07 -4.01
N TYR A 155 -0.40 5.94 -4.51
CA TYR A 155 -0.01 6.46 -5.81
C TYR A 155 -0.84 5.86 -6.95
N LEU A 156 -1.09 4.54 -6.93
CA LEU A 156 -1.94 3.89 -7.94
C LEU A 156 -3.38 4.41 -7.86
N LEU A 157 -3.95 4.45 -6.65
CA LEU A 157 -5.29 5.01 -6.44
C LEU A 157 -5.40 6.50 -6.84
N SER A 158 -4.31 7.25 -6.72
CA SER A 158 -4.27 8.67 -7.13
C SER A 158 -4.19 8.85 -8.65
N GLN A 159 -3.85 7.81 -9.41
CA GLN A 159 -3.81 7.86 -10.87
C GLN A 159 -5.06 7.24 -11.51
N THR A 160 -5.91 6.58 -10.72
CA THR A 160 -7.17 6.02 -11.20
C THR A 160 -8.31 7.02 -11.04
N TYR A 161 -9.18 7.05 -12.05
CA TYR A 161 -10.39 7.86 -12.06
C TYR A 161 -11.61 6.96 -12.20
N LEU A 162 -12.67 7.30 -11.47
CA LEU A 162 -13.93 6.57 -11.46
C LEU A 162 -14.75 6.89 -12.70
N ASN A 163 -15.50 5.90 -13.19
CA ASN A 163 -16.69 6.17 -13.99
C ASN A 163 -17.79 6.76 -13.10
N GLU A 164 -18.91 7.19 -13.71
CA GLU A 164 -20.06 7.58 -12.91
C GLU A 164 -20.48 6.41 -12.02
N TYR A 165 -20.58 6.68 -10.72
CA TYR A 165 -20.88 5.67 -9.72
C TYR A 165 -22.10 6.09 -8.91
N ASN A 166 -23.21 5.39 -9.16
CA ASN A 166 -24.45 5.54 -8.42
C ASN A 166 -24.40 4.71 -7.15
N VAL A 167 -24.68 5.35 -6.04
CA VAL A 167 -24.41 4.80 -4.72
C VAL A 167 -25.68 4.62 -3.91
N SER A 168 -25.78 3.49 -3.18
CA SER A 168 -26.85 3.21 -2.22
C SER A 168 -26.44 3.60 -0.81
N GLU A 169 -27.41 3.79 0.08
CA GLU A 169 -27.14 4.07 1.49
C GLU A 169 -26.45 2.86 2.12
N GLU A 170 -25.25 3.06 2.66
CA GLU A 170 -24.42 1.97 3.18
C GLU A 170 -23.37 2.47 4.15
N LEU A 171 -22.80 1.56 4.96
CA LEU A 171 -21.70 1.91 5.85
C LEU A 171 -20.47 2.36 5.07
N SER A 172 -19.69 3.28 5.65
CA SER A 172 -18.45 3.79 5.07
C SER A 172 -17.47 2.69 4.65
N SER A 173 -17.35 1.61 5.42
CA SER A 173 -16.51 0.45 5.11
C SER A 173 -17.02 -0.35 3.91
N VAL A 174 -18.35 -0.42 3.73
CA VAL A 174 -18.97 -1.10 2.60
C VAL A 174 -18.76 -0.27 1.33
N ARG A 175 -18.99 1.05 1.41
CA ARG A 175 -18.70 1.98 0.30
C ARG A 175 -17.25 1.92 -0.13
N LEU A 176 -16.31 1.95 0.82
CA LEU A 176 -14.88 1.85 0.52
C LEU A 176 -14.55 0.53 -0.19
N SER A 177 -15.09 -0.58 0.31
CA SER A 177 -14.88 -1.90 -0.30
C SER A 177 -15.49 -2.00 -1.70
N ALA A 178 -16.66 -1.40 -1.91
CA ALA A 178 -17.33 -1.35 -3.20
C ALA A 178 -16.52 -0.55 -4.23
N VAL A 179 -16.01 0.63 -3.86
CA VAL A 179 -15.13 1.45 -4.70
C VAL A 179 -13.88 0.69 -5.10
N LEU A 180 -13.23 0.01 -4.15
CA LEU A 180 -12.02 -0.77 -4.43
C LEU A 180 -12.29 -1.99 -5.33
N ASN A 181 -13.53 -2.50 -5.36
CA ASN A 181 -13.97 -3.61 -6.22
C ASN A 181 -14.35 -3.18 -7.64
N LEU A 182 -14.52 -1.88 -7.91
CA LEU A 182 -14.88 -1.41 -9.24
C LEU A 182 -13.82 -1.86 -10.26
N PRO A 183 -14.19 -2.25 -11.48
CA PRO A 183 -13.28 -2.83 -12.45
C PRO A 183 -12.15 -1.88 -12.87
N GLU A 184 -12.39 -0.57 -12.88
CA GLU A 184 -11.36 0.44 -13.14
C GLU A 184 -10.34 0.58 -12.00
N VAL A 185 -10.69 0.18 -10.77
CA VAL A 185 -9.81 0.24 -9.59
C VAL A 185 -9.15 -1.09 -9.33
N ALA A 186 -9.95 -2.17 -9.31
CA ALA A 186 -9.56 -3.56 -9.14
C ALA A 186 -8.47 -3.79 -8.06
N PHE A 187 -8.57 -3.09 -6.93
CA PHE A 187 -7.55 -3.14 -5.89
C PHE A 187 -7.50 -4.54 -5.27
N PRO A 188 -6.33 -5.16 -5.02
CA PRO A 188 -6.29 -6.55 -4.56
C PRO A 188 -7.04 -6.78 -3.24
N VAL A 189 -7.94 -7.77 -3.17
CA VAL A 189 -8.72 -8.06 -1.94
C VAL A 189 -7.83 -8.50 -0.78
N ALA A 190 -6.77 -9.25 -1.07
CA ALA A 190 -5.80 -9.73 -0.07
C ALA A 190 -5.00 -8.59 0.59
N GLN A 191 -4.97 -7.40 -0.02
CA GLN A 191 -4.21 -6.24 0.43
C GLN A 191 -5.11 -5.21 1.15
N ARG A 192 -6.30 -5.61 1.59
CA ARG A 192 -7.27 -4.74 2.25
C ARG A 192 -7.46 -5.18 3.70
N ASN A 193 -7.20 -4.26 4.62
CA ASN A 193 -7.52 -4.39 6.03
C ASN A 193 -8.57 -3.35 6.41
N ILE A 194 -9.84 -3.66 6.14
CA ILE A 194 -10.96 -2.74 6.33
C ILE A 194 -11.79 -3.19 7.52
N SER A 195 -11.74 -2.42 8.60
CA SER A 195 -12.61 -2.61 9.76
C SER A 195 -14.03 -2.10 9.46
N THR A 196 -15.04 -2.65 10.15
CA THR A 196 -16.44 -2.20 10.01
C THR A 196 -16.58 -0.74 10.42
N GLY A 197 -17.14 0.08 9.52
CA GLY A 197 -17.41 1.51 9.75
C GLY A 197 -18.53 1.73 10.77
N THR A 198 -18.59 2.94 11.32
CA THR A 198 -19.64 3.37 12.26
C THR A 198 -20.62 4.36 11.64
N GLN A 199 -20.24 5.02 10.53
CA GLN A 199 -21.10 5.98 9.84
C GLN A 199 -21.78 5.34 8.62
N THR A 200 -23.05 5.68 8.45
CA THR A 200 -23.81 5.42 7.24
C THR A 200 -23.65 6.59 6.28
N LEU A 201 -23.22 6.30 5.06
CA LEU A 201 -23.12 7.26 3.97
C LEU A 201 -24.42 7.25 3.18
N GLY A 202 -24.87 8.43 2.75
CA GLY A 202 -26.08 8.58 1.94
C GLY A 202 -25.99 7.90 0.58
N GLY A 203 -27.14 7.70 -0.05
CA GLY A 203 -27.27 6.97 -1.32
C GLY A 203 -28.41 7.43 -2.22
N SER A 204 -28.67 8.73 -2.28
CA SER A 204 -29.61 9.32 -3.23
C SER A 204 -28.89 9.86 -4.47
N ALA A 205 -29.63 10.27 -5.49
CA ALA A 205 -29.09 10.90 -6.70
C ALA A 205 -28.22 12.14 -6.42
N ALA A 206 -28.40 12.80 -5.26
CA ALA A 206 -27.55 13.91 -4.85
C ALA A 206 -26.13 13.49 -4.45
N PHE A 207 -25.92 12.19 -4.19
CA PHE A 207 -24.63 11.60 -3.80
C PHE A 207 -23.98 10.80 -4.94
N THR A 208 -24.53 10.85 -6.16
CA THR A 208 -23.91 10.24 -7.33
C THR A 208 -22.51 10.82 -7.54
N VAL A 209 -21.53 9.92 -7.66
CA VAL A 209 -20.15 10.30 -7.91
C VAL A 209 -19.99 10.53 -9.41
N ALA A 210 -19.60 11.74 -9.79
CA ALA A 210 -19.41 12.09 -11.19
C ALA A 210 -18.25 11.29 -11.82
N ALA A 211 -18.38 10.98 -13.10
CA ALA A 211 -17.29 10.41 -13.88
C ALA A 211 -16.06 11.34 -13.87
N GLY A 212 -14.87 10.75 -13.84
CA GLY A 212 -13.60 11.49 -13.72
C GLY A 212 -13.26 11.88 -12.28
N THR A 213 -14.01 11.42 -11.27
CA THR A 213 -13.62 11.61 -9.87
C THR A 213 -12.39 10.77 -9.54
N ASN A 214 -11.37 11.38 -8.94
CA ASN A 214 -10.17 10.66 -8.52
C ASN A 214 -10.49 9.66 -7.40
N VAL A 215 -10.00 8.42 -7.54
CA VAL A 215 -10.33 7.34 -6.60
C VAL A 215 -9.78 7.63 -5.21
N LEU A 216 -8.51 8.01 -5.09
CA LEU A 216 -7.92 8.35 -3.79
C LEU A 216 -8.68 9.51 -3.13
N GLN A 217 -9.00 10.55 -3.89
CA GLN A 217 -9.79 11.68 -3.40
C GLN A 217 -11.14 11.21 -2.84
N TYR A 218 -11.87 10.35 -3.56
CA TYR A 218 -13.15 9.85 -3.08
C TYR A 218 -12.98 8.96 -1.82
N CYS A 219 -11.96 8.11 -1.77
CA CYS A 219 -11.63 7.34 -0.57
C CYS A 219 -11.33 8.24 0.65
N THR A 220 -10.65 9.38 0.44
CA THR A 220 -10.42 10.36 1.51
C THR A 220 -11.70 11.08 1.94
N GLN A 221 -12.66 11.30 1.05
CA GLN A 221 -13.98 11.85 1.39
C GLN A 221 -14.80 10.86 2.23
N ILE A 222 -14.78 9.57 1.88
CA ILE A 222 -15.38 8.50 2.69
C ILE A 222 -14.78 8.51 4.11
N ASN A 223 -13.44 8.59 4.21
CA ASN A 223 -12.79 8.65 5.53
C ASN A 223 -13.13 9.94 6.30
N SER A 224 -13.31 11.06 5.60
CA SER A 224 -13.69 12.34 6.22
C SER A 224 -15.10 12.28 6.82
N ALA A 225 -16.02 11.58 6.15
CA ALA A 225 -17.36 11.33 6.68
C ALA A 225 -17.33 10.37 7.89
N GLU A 226 -16.48 9.33 7.86
CA GLU A 226 -16.30 8.42 9.01
C GLU A 226 -15.58 9.09 10.19
N GLN A 227 -14.71 10.08 9.91
CA GLN A 227 -13.73 10.64 10.86
C GLN A 227 -12.75 9.59 11.43
N GLY A 228 -12.44 8.58 10.62
CA GLY A 228 -11.58 7.45 10.96
C GLY A 228 -10.11 7.64 10.53
N ARG A 229 -9.46 6.51 10.24
CA ARG A 229 -8.11 6.45 9.67
C ARG A 229 -8.14 5.63 8.39
N LEU A 230 -7.65 6.21 7.30
CA LEU A 230 -7.35 5.52 6.06
C LEU A 230 -5.86 5.72 5.73
N PHE A 231 -5.08 4.65 5.65
CA PHE A 231 -3.63 4.72 5.42
C PHE A 231 -3.08 3.43 4.83
N MET A 232 -1.85 3.48 4.32
CA MET A 232 -1.12 2.30 3.89
C MET A 232 -0.23 1.75 5.02
N SER A 233 -0.41 0.46 5.32
CA SER A 233 0.37 -0.22 6.36
C SER A 233 1.83 -0.41 5.94
N ARG A 234 2.69 -0.87 6.85
CA ARG A 234 4.11 -1.14 6.50
C ARG A 234 4.27 -2.36 5.63
N ASP A 235 3.30 -3.27 5.72
CA ASP A 235 3.25 -4.52 4.99
C ASP A 235 2.67 -4.31 3.58
N GLY A 236 2.16 -3.10 3.29
CA GLY A 236 1.58 -2.72 2.02
C GLY A 236 0.06 -2.85 1.98
N ASP A 237 -0.63 -3.01 3.11
CA ASP A 237 -2.09 -3.16 3.12
C ASP A 237 -2.84 -1.84 3.28
N LEU A 238 -3.86 -1.62 2.44
CA LEU A 238 -4.79 -0.52 2.61
C LEU A 238 -5.59 -0.74 3.89
N THR A 239 -5.33 0.09 4.88
CA THR A 239 -5.90 -0.04 6.21
C THR A 239 -6.94 1.04 6.46
N PHE A 240 -8.16 0.61 6.75
CA PHE A 240 -9.25 1.46 7.19
C PHE A 240 -9.65 1.10 8.62
N GLN A 241 -9.64 2.09 9.49
CA GLN A 241 -10.09 1.97 10.87
C GLN A 241 -11.19 2.99 11.10
N PRO A 242 -12.35 2.59 11.66
CA PRO A 242 -13.39 3.54 12.03
C PRO A 242 -12.87 4.52 13.08
N ARG A 243 -13.61 5.62 13.28
CA ARG A 243 -13.40 6.44 14.47
C ARG A 243 -13.52 5.57 15.71
N VAL A 244 -12.77 5.90 16.76
CA VAL A 244 -13.05 5.31 18.07
C VAL A 244 -14.50 5.70 18.39
N GLY A 245 -15.35 4.70 18.61
CA GLY A 245 -16.79 4.88 18.83
C GLY A 245 -17.07 5.74 20.07
N ASN A 246 -18.34 5.79 20.48
CA ASN A 246 -18.76 6.60 21.62
C ASN A 246 -17.98 6.17 22.89
N THR A 247 -17.06 7.02 23.36
CA THR A 247 -16.33 6.79 24.62
C THR A 247 -17.13 7.25 25.83
N LEU A 248 -18.18 8.05 25.61
CA LEU A 248 -19.16 8.38 26.62
C LEU A 248 -20.29 7.36 26.58
N SER A 249 -20.60 6.74 27.71
CA SER A 249 -21.85 5.99 27.86
C SER A 249 -23.03 6.94 27.63
N GLY A 250 -24.12 6.44 27.06
CA GLY A 250 -25.38 7.18 27.08
C GLY A 250 -25.78 7.52 28.51
N SER A 251 -26.59 8.57 28.71
CA SER A 251 -27.12 8.88 30.04
C SER A 251 -27.74 7.62 30.63
N VAL A 252 -27.23 7.19 31.78
CA VAL A 252 -27.78 6.04 32.54
C VAL A 252 -29.03 6.48 33.32
N ALA A 253 -29.27 7.78 33.43
CA ALA A 253 -30.43 8.33 34.10
C ALA A 253 -31.66 8.22 33.18
N ASP A 254 -32.59 7.36 33.58
CA ASP A 254 -33.92 7.20 33.00
C ASP A 254 -34.95 7.68 34.03
N PHE A 255 -35.76 8.67 33.68
CA PHE A 255 -36.67 9.33 34.61
C PHE A 255 -38.12 8.89 34.33
N HIS A 256 -38.82 8.42 35.37
CA HIS A 256 -40.19 7.91 35.28
C HIS A 256 -41.06 8.45 36.41
N ASP A 257 -42.37 8.51 36.16
CA ASP A 257 -43.39 8.92 37.14
C ASP A 257 -44.24 7.73 37.66
N ASP A 258 -43.93 6.50 37.23
CA ASP A 258 -44.68 5.28 37.53
C ASP A 258 -44.17 4.50 38.75
N GLY A 259 -43.22 5.06 39.49
CA GLY A 259 -42.57 4.44 40.64
C GLY A 259 -41.42 3.48 40.28
N THR A 260 -41.03 3.42 39.01
CA THR A 260 -39.80 2.77 38.55
C THR A 260 -38.69 3.81 38.31
N ASN A 261 -37.43 3.37 38.20
CA ASN A 261 -36.25 4.20 37.89
C ASN A 261 -36.13 5.52 38.72
N ILE A 262 -35.59 6.60 38.16
CA ILE A 262 -35.29 7.84 38.90
C ILE A 262 -36.53 8.75 38.94
N PRO A 263 -37.04 9.15 40.12
CA PRO A 263 -38.20 10.02 40.23
C PRO A 263 -37.89 11.49 39.88
N TYR A 264 -38.89 12.22 39.41
CA TYR A 264 -38.82 13.68 39.20
C TYR A 264 -38.89 14.43 40.55
N ASP A 265 -38.02 15.42 40.77
CA ASP A 265 -37.94 16.18 42.04
C ASP A 265 -38.86 17.41 42.06
N GLU A 266 -38.96 18.13 40.93
CA GLU A 266 -39.86 19.28 40.77
C GLU A 266 -40.35 19.37 39.30
N ILE A 267 -41.66 19.48 39.09
CA ILE A 267 -42.28 19.68 37.78
C ILE A 267 -42.94 21.05 37.76
N GLY A 268 -42.42 21.95 36.93
CA GLY A 268 -42.97 23.29 36.72
C GLY A 268 -43.52 23.47 35.30
N ILE A 269 -44.68 24.11 35.18
CA ILE A 269 -45.26 24.53 33.90
C ILE A 269 -45.25 26.05 33.89
N SER A 270 -44.63 26.65 32.87
CA SER A 270 -44.65 28.10 32.61
C SER A 270 -45.77 28.49 31.67
#